data_AF-A0A8C1NHT5-F1
#
_entry.id   AF-A0A8C1NHT5-F1
#
_cell.length_a   1.000
_cell.length_b   1.000
_cell.length_c   1.000
_cell.angle_alpha   90.00
_cell.angle_beta   90.00
_cell.angle_gamma   90.00
#
_symmetry.space_group_name_H-M   'P 1'
#
loop_
_entity.id
_entity.type
_entity.pdbx_description
1 polymer ?
#
loop_
_entity_poly.entity_id
_entity_poly.type
_entity_poly.pdbx_seq_one_letter_code
_entity_poly.pdbx_strand_id
1 'polypeptide(L)'
;MLLCVSGAMSHNRPRGSRTDPQDQTMEYLTHQILFLKDKAMLQASVREEKKLLVENAKIKKDIDDLKKLLHDTQKRKAGKLHQERVLTAAIASKTALLGERAPPPQAAPDTRSETSAAHTRHDGRRRRERRGLDAACLNGSDSACALMREQKPDVSRLDLRVGRILDVRKHPDSESLHIQEVELGEPAPRTVVSGLTNHMPPEQLVGCLVVFLCNVRPVKVRGVQSQARLLCAVNQERTEPLTPPTAAQPGDRVTFQNYPGEPEKELNPKQRIWERLQPDLCTDAKGVATYKGVAFEVRGKGLCRAPSVSNGEIK
;
A
#
# COMPACT_ATOMS: atom_id res chain seq x y z
N MET A 1 77.29 22.49 32.72
CA MET A 1 77.01 21.91 31.39
C MET A 1 76.10 20.72 31.57
N LEU A 2 75.09 20.54 30.71
CA LEU A 2 74.07 19.46 30.72
C LEU A 2 73.14 19.48 31.98
N LEU A 3 71.82 19.19 31.95
CA LEU A 3 70.94 18.31 31.15
C LEU A 3 71.05 16.82 31.59
N CYS A 4 69.99 16.02 31.75
CA CYS A 4 68.57 16.19 31.37
C CYS A 4 67.57 15.30 32.17
N VAL A 5 66.36 15.83 32.43
CA VAL A 5 65.01 15.22 32.20
C VAL A 5 64.45 14.02 33.03
N SER A 6 63.24 14.28 33.57
CA SER A 6 62.03 13.45 33.84
C SER A 6 62.06 11.99 34.34
N GLY A 7 61.18 11.70 35.32
CA GLY A 7 60.86 10.34 35.79
C GLY A 7 59.51 10.16 36.51
N ALA A 8 58.52 11.04 36.29
CA ALA A 8 57.26 11.03 37.03
C ALA A 8 56.22 10.03 36.47
N MET A 9 56.24 8.76 36.93
CA MET A 9 55.22 7.77 36.58
C MET A 9 54.04 7.74 37.57
N SER A 10 52.94 8.38 37.16
CA SER A 10 51.69 8.43 37.90
C SER A 10 51.04 7.05 38.06
N HIS A 11 50.65 6.71 39.29
CA HIS A 11 49.92 5.48 39.62
C HIS A 11 48.45 5.56 39.17
N ASN A 12 48.19 5.32 37.88
CA ASN A 12 46.84 5.30 37.32
C ASN A 12 46.10 4.00 37.66
N ARG A 13 45.60 3.86 38.91
CA ARG A 13 44.59 2.84 39.24
C ARG A 13 43.27 3.21 38.54
N PRO A 14 42.59 2.27 37.86
CA PRO A 14 41.27 2.53 37.31
C PRO A 14 40.30 2.85 38.45
N ARG A 15 39.71 4.05 38.44
CA ARG A 15 38.62 4.42 39.35
C ARG A 15 37.37 3.67 38.89
N GLY A 16 37.12 2.49 39.46
CA GLY A 16 35.79 1.88 39.40
C GLY A 16 34.76 2.89 39.91
N SER A 17 33.76 3.19 39.09
CA SER A 17 32.75 4.21 39.39
C SER A 17 31.86 3.75 40.54
N ARG A 18 32.24 4.13 41.75
CA ARG A 18 31.41 4.04 42.95
C ARG A 18 30.26 5.03 42.78
N THR A 19 29.15 4.57 42.19
CA THR A 19 27.93 5.38 42.02
C THR A 19 27.49 5.92 43.37
N ASP A 20 27.07 7.18 43.39
CA ASP A 20 26.58 7.82 44.61
C ASP A 20 25.29 7.09 45.06
N PRO A 21 25.03 6.94 46.38
CA PRO A 21 23.71 6.53 46.85
C PRO A 21 22.55 7.36 46.26
N GLN A 22 22.80 8.62 45.89
CA GLN A 22 21.87 9.47 45.14
C GLN A 22 21.65 8.96 43.70
N ASP A 23 22.71 8.60 42.98
CA ASP A 23 22.62 8.03 41.62
C ASP A 23 21.80 6.74 41.62
N GLN A 24 22.11 5.82 42.55
CA GLN A 24 21.41 4.53 42.70
C GLN A 24 19.92 4.73 43.02
N THR A 25 19.59 5.73 43.83
CA THR A 25 18.20 6.11 44.13
C THR A 25 17.50 6.70 42.90
N MET A 26 18.20 7.51 42.10
CA MET A 26 17.69 8.12 40.86
C MET A 26 17.47 7.09 39.75
N GLU A 27 18.38 6.12 39.59
CA GLU A 27 18.23 4.97 38.70
C GLU A 27 17.01 4.12 39.09
N TYR A 28 16.87 3.78 40.37
CA TYR A 28 15.71 3.03 40.88
C TYR A 28 14.38 3.74 40.61
N LEU A 29 14.31 5.05 40.89
CA LEU A 29 13.11 5.85 40.62
C LEU A 29 12.82 5.96 39.10
N THR A 30 13.86 6.04 38.27
CA THR A 30 13.72 6.04 36.80
C THR A 30 13.16 4.73 36.29
N HIS A 31 13.68 3.59 36.77
CA HIS A 31 13.12 2.26 36.47
C HIS A 31 11.67 2.11 36.96
N GLN A 32 11.35 2.64 38.15
CA GLN A 32 10.00 2.59 38.70
C GLN A 32 9.01 3.42 37.88
N ILE A 33 9.43 4.57 37.35
CA ILE A 33 8.64 5.43 36.44
C ILE A 33 8.44 4.75 35.07
N LEU A 34 9.47 4.11 34.51
CA LEU A 34 9.37 3.36 33.26
C LEU A 34 8.38 2.19 33.40
N PHE A 35 8.52 1.37 34.44
CA PHE A 35 7.60 0.26 34.71
C PHE A 35 6.13 0.72 34.86
N LEU A 36 5.89 1.86 35.50
CA LEU A 36 4.55 2.43 35.63
C LEU A 36 3.99 2.94 34.29
N LYS A 37 4.82 3.52 33.42
CA LYS A 37 4.43 3.91 32.05
C LYS A 37 4.09 2.70 31.21
N ASP A 38 4.94 1.67 31.21
CA ASP A 38 4.73 0.45 30.42
C ASP A 38 3.46 -0.29 30.86
N LYS A 39 3.24 -0.40 32.18
CA LYS A 39 2.00 -0.94 32.76
C LYS A 39 0.75 -0.14 32.33
N ALA A 40 0.83 1.19 32.27
CA ALA A 40 -0.27 2.04 31.82
C ALA A 40 -0.54 1.89 30.31
N MET A 41 0.50 1.85 29.48
CA MET A 41 0.39 1.63 28.03
C MET A 41 -0.21 0.25 27.72
N LEU A 42 0.26 -0.81 28.39
CA LEU A 42 -0.30 -2.16 28.25
C LEU A 42 -1.78 -2.21 28.68
N GLN A 43 -2.14 -1.55 29.79
CA GLN A 43 -3.53 -1.49 30.23
C GLN A 43 -4.43 -0.70 29.27
N ALA A 44 -3.91 0.34 28.61
CA ALA A 44 -4.64 1.05 27.55
C ALA A 44 -4.86 0.15 26.32
N SER A 45 -3.81 -0.50 25.83
CA SER A 45 -3.86 -1.41 24.69
C SER A 45 -4.86 -2.56 24.90
N VAL A 46 -4.84 -3.23 26.06
CA VAL A 46 -5.78 -4.31 26.40
C VAL A 46 -7.24 -3.83 26.52
N ARG A 47 -7.48 -2.55 26.84
CA ARG A 47 -8.85 -1.97 26.81
C ARG A 47 -9.32 -1.72 25.38
N GLU A 48 -8.43 -1.23 24.52
CA GLU A 48 -8.72 -0.98 23.10
C GLU A 48 -8.93 -2.27 22.32
N GLU A 49 -8.09 -3.28 22.52
CA GLU A 49 -8.27 -4.63 21.97
C GLU A 49 -9.64 -5.21 22.34
N LYS A 50 -10.05 -5.13 23.62
CA LYS A 50 -11.36 -5.60 24.08
C LYS A 50 -12.52 -4.83 23.44
N LYS A 51 -12.38 -3.52 23.24
CA LYS A 51 -13.37 -2.72 22.50
C LYS A 51 -13.48 -3.19 21.04
N LEU A 52 -12.34 -3.35 20.37
CA LEU A 52 -12.27 -3.80 18.97
C LEU A 52 -12.82 -5.23 18.81
N LEU A 53 -12.63 -6.13 19.78
CA LEU A 53 -13.22 -7.47 19.76
C LEU A 53 -14.76 -7.44 19.81
N VAL A 54 -15.34 -6.58 20.66
CA VAL A 54 -16.81 -6.39 20.73
C VAL A 54 -17.34 -5.76 19.44
N GLU A 55 -16.65 -4.77 18.89
CA GLU A 55 -17.02 -4.09 17.65
C GLU A 55 -16.96 -5.05 16.45
N ASN A 56 -15.89 -5.85 16.33
CA ASN A 56 -15.77 -6.90 15.31
C ASN A 56 -16.83 -8.00 15.47
N ALA A 57 -17.22 -8.37 16.70
CA ALA A 57 -18.30 -9.33 16.93
C ALA A 57 -19.65 -8.78 16.46
N LYS A 58 -19.92 -7.48 16.69
CA LYS A 58 -21.11 -6.80 16.17
C LYS A 58 -21.10 -6.75 14.64
N ILE A 59 -20.00 -6.30 14.03
CA ILE A 59 -19.85 -6.18 12.57
C ILE A 59 -20.07 -7.54 11.89
N LYS A 60 -19.55 -8.64 12.46
CA LYS A 60 -19.81 -10.01 11.95
C LYS A 60 -21.31 -10.34 11.94
N LYS A 61 -22.02 -10.04 13.04
CA LYS A 61 -23.47 -10.25 13.11
C LYS A 61 -24.23 -9.40 12.08
N ASP A 62 -23.92 -8.10 12.00
CA ASP A 62 -24.55 -7.18 11.06
C ASP A 62 -24.34 -7.63 9.60
N ILE A 63 -23.15 -8.16 9.28
CA ILE A 63 -22.83 -8.79 7.99
C ILE A 63 -23.69 -10.04 7.72
N ASP A 64 -23.89 -10.92 8.70
CA ASP A 64 -24.64 -12.16 8.52
C ASP A 64 -26.17 -11.92 8.44
N ASP A 65 -26.70 -10.96 9.19
CA ASP A 65 -28.08 -10.49 9.06
C ASP A 65 -28.31 -9.84 7.68
N LEU A 66 -27.35 -9.05 7.16
CA LEU A 66 -27.40 -8.50 5.79
C LEU A 66 -27.33 -9.60 4.71
N LYS A 67 -26.46 -10.60 4.85
CA LYS A 67 -26.42 -11.77 3.93
C LYS A 67 -27.79 -12.46 3.88
N LYS A 68 -28.40 -12.71 5.04
CA LYS A 68 -29.72 -13.35 5.16
C LYS A 68 -30.81 -12.52 4.47
N LEU A 69 -30.86 -11.21 4.72
CA LEU A 69 -31.81 -10.29 4.08
C LEU A 69 -31.64 -10.25 2.56
N LEU A 70 -30.40 -10.27 2.06
CA LEU A 70 -30.08 -10.34 0.63
C LEU A 70 -30.58 -11.66 0.03
N HIS A 71 -30.31 -12.79 0.70
CA HIS A 71 -30.73 -14.11 0.24
C HIS A 71 -32.26 -14.26 0.18
N ASP A 72 -32.98 -13.76 1.19
CA ASP A 72 -34.44 -13.77 1.20
C ASP A 72 -35.04 -12.77 0.21
N THR A 73 -34.36 -11.65 -0.06
CA THR A 73 -34.72 -10.73 -1.15
C THR A 73 -34.55 -11.38 -2.53
N GLN A 74 -33.48 -12.16 -2.74
CA GLN A 74 -33.30 -12.96 -3.95
C GLN A 74 -34.40 -14.02 -4.11
N LYS A 75 -34.72 -14.79 -3.06
CA LYS A 75 -35.85 -15.76 -3.07
C LYS A 75 -37.17 -15.07 -3.42
N ARG A 76 -37.46 -13.91 -2.81
CA ARG A 76 -38.67 -13.11 -3.11
C ARG A 76 -38.71 -12.61 -4.55
N LYS A 77 -37.57 -12.17 -5.11
CA LYS A 77 -37.47 -11.78 -6.54
C LYS A 77 -37.69 -12.97 -7.48
N ALA A 78 -37.09 -14.13 -7.18
CA ALA A 78 -37.30 -15.35 -7.96
C ALA A 78 -38.75 -15.84 -7.90
N GLY A 79 -39.38 -15.79 -6.71
CA GLY A 79 -40.80 -16.12 -6.53
C GLY A 79 -41.73 -15.20 -7.31
N LYS A 80 -41.47 -13.87 -7.30
CA LYS A 80 -42.23 -12.92 -8.13
C LYS A 80 -42.06 -13.18 -9.62
N LEU A 81 -40.83 -13.38 -10.11
CA LEU A 81 -40.55 -13.73 -11.51
C LEU A 81 -41.22 -15.04 -11.94
N HIS A 82 -41.35 -16.02 -11.04
CA HIS A 82 -42.08 -17.25 -11.31
C HIS A 82 -43.59 -16.99 -11.39
N GLN A 83 -44.17 -16.28 -10.40
CA GLN A 83 -45.60 -15.95 -10.37
C GLN A 83 -46.03 -15.09 -11.58
N GLU A 84 -45.20 -14.13 -11.99
CA GLU A 84 -45.42 -13.28 -13.17
C GLU A 84 -45.39 -14.09 -14.47
N ARG A 85 -44.44 -15.02 -14.62
CA ARG A 85 -44.38 -15.94 -15.77
C ARG A 85 -45.55 -16.92 -15.81
N VAL A 86 -46.02 -17.42 -14.66
CA VAL A 86 -47.20 -18.29 -14.56
C VAL A 86 -48.47 -17.52 -14.93
N LEU A 87 -48.64 -16.27 -14.47
CA LEU A 87 -49.78 -15.42 -14.85
C LEU A 87 -49.76 -15.09 -16.35
N THR A 88 -48.60 -14.74 -16.90
CA THR A 88 -48.44 -14.48 -18.35
C THR A 88 -48.78 -15.72 -19.18
N ALA A 89 -48.33 -16.91 -18.76
CA ALA A 89 -48.65 -18.17 -19.43
C ALA A 89 -50.16 -18.49 -19.38
N ALA A 90 -50.79 -18.33 -18.20
CA ALA A 90 -52.23 -18.57 -18.05
C ALA A 90 -53.09 -17.61 -18.90
N ILE A 91 -52.66 -16.35 -19.05
CA ILE A 91 -53.30 -15.39 -19.95
C ILE A 91 -53.12 -15.83 -21.41
N ALA A 92 -51.91 -16.22 -21.83
CA ALA A 92 -51.66 -16.68 -23.19
C ALA A 92 -52.51 -17.91 -23.56
N SER A 93 -52.62 -18.91 -22.67
CA SER A 93 -53.50 -20.06 -22.87
C SER A 93 -54.98 -19.66 -22.97
N LYS A 94 -55.43 -18.67 -22.18
CA LYS A 94 -56.81 -18.18 -22.22
C LYS A 94 -57.14 -17.37 -23.49
N THR A 95 -56.16 -16.69 -24.06
CA THR A 95 -56.28 -16.04 -25.37
C THR A 95 -56.33 -17.07 -26.51
N ALA A 96 -55.52 -18.13 -26.44
CA ALA A 96 -55.53 -19.21 -27.44
C ALA A 96 -56.86 -19.98 -27.50
N LEU A 97 -57.57 -20.10 -26.38
CA LEU A 97 -58.87 -20.78 -26.25
C LEU A 97 -60.08 -19.96 -26.75
N LEU A 98 -59.87 -18.76 -27.31
CA LEU A 98 -60.93 -17.86 -27.81
C LEU A 98 -60.76 -17.45 -29.28
N GLY A 99 -59.87 -18.10 -30.04
CA GLY A 99 -59.52 -17.70 -31.41
C GLY A 99 -59.63 -18.80 -32.46
N GLU A 100 -60.83 -19.04 -33.00
CA GLU A 100 -61.02 -19.94 -34.15
C GLU A 100 -61.84 -19.30 -35.29
N ARG A 101 -61.14 -18.69 -36.27
CA ARG A 101 -61.48 -18.76 -37.71
C ARG A 101 -60.34 -18.25 -38.62
N ALA A 102 -60.20 -18.90 -39.79
CA ALA A 102 -59.25 -18.61 -40.87
C ALA A 102 -59.79 -17.47 -41.82
N PRO A 103 -59.10 -17.00 -42.92
CA PRO A 103 -57.98 -17.59 -43.67
C PRO A 103 -56.83 -16.62 -44.15
N PRO A 104 -55.75 -17.14 -44.81
CA PRO A 104 -54.68 -16.37 -45.50
C PRO A 104 -55.05 -16.05 -46.98
N PRO A 105 -54.19 -15.48 -47.89
CA PRO A 105 -52.75 -15.09 -47.83
C PRO A 105 -52.50 -13.59 -48.20
N GLN A 106 -51.29 -13.02 -48.41
CA GLN A 106 -50.33 -13.19 -49.53
C GLN A 106 -48.94 -12.54 -49.27
N ALA A 107 -47.94 -12.90 -50.08
CA ALA A 107 -46.63 -12.22 -50.25
C ALA A 107 -46.74 -11.17 -51.40
N ALA A 108 -45.74 -10.37 -51.82
CA ALA A 108 -44.28 -10.53 -51.82
C ALA A 108 -43.54 -9.14 -51.80
N PRO A 109 -42.22 -9.01 -52.09
CA PRO A 109 -41.39 -7.86 -51.68
C PRO A 109 -41.19 -6.80 -52.78
N ASP A 110 -40.38 -5.77 -52.48
CA ASP A 110 -39.31 -5.40 -53.42
C ASP A 110 -38.06 -4.76 -52.79
N THR A 111 -36.96 -4.77 -53.56
CA THR A 111 -35.65 -4.11 -53.26
C THR A 111 -35.53 -2.79 -54.07
N ARG A 112 -34.55 -1.88 -53.94
CA ARG A 112 -33.15 -1.93 -53.46
C ARG A 112 -32.65 -0.49 -53.10
N SER A 113 -31.33 -0.30 -53.02
CA SER A 113 -30.56 0.92 -52.71
C SER A 113 -30.87 2.21 -53.55
N GLU A 114 -30.30 3.42 -53.32
CA GLU A 114 -29.07 3.80 -52.57
C GLU A 114 -29.06 5.30 -52.11
N THR A 115 -27.97 5.70 -51.45
CA THR A 115 -27.55 7.03 -50.90
C THR A 115 -28.00 8.31 -51.66
N SER A 116 -28.24 9.47 -51.01
CA SER A 116 -27.21 10.22 -50.25
C SER A 116 -27.70 11.49 -49.51
N ALA A 117 -26.91 11.90 -48.50
CA ALA A 117 -26.65 13.26 -47.96
C ALA A 117 -27.76 14.33 -47.72
N ALA A 118 -27.79 14.80 -46.46
CA ALA A 118 -27.83 16.20 -46.01
C ALA A 118 -29.15 16.96 -45.71
N HIS A 119 -29.19 17.47 -44.46
CA HIS A 119 -29.54 18.86 -44.07
C HIS A 119 -31.01 19.29 -43.77
N THR A 120 -31.30 19.22 -42.45
CA THR A 120 -31.90 20.30 -41.60
C THR A 120 -33.42 20.35 -41.37
N ARG A 121 -33.76 20.85 -40.15
CA ARG A 121 -35.04 21.42 -39.65
C ARG A 121 -36.11 20.45 -39.17
N HIS A 122 -36.21 20.34 -37.83
CA HIS A 122 -37.45 19.98 -37.14
C HIS A 122 -37.61 20.81 -35.85
N ASP A 123 -38.50 21.80 -35.89
CA ASP A 123 -39.07 22.58 -34.76
C ASP A 123 -40.53 22.79 -35.17
N GLY A 124 -41.58 22.50 -34.41
CA GLY A 124 -41.79 22.08 -33.03
C GLY A 124 -43.33 22.06 -32.86
N ARG A 125 -44.00 22.49 -31.79
CA ARG A 125 -43.60 23.04 -30.48
C ARG A 125 -44.89 23.24 -29.65
N ARG A 126 -44.94 22.80 -28.37
CA ARG A 126 -45.80 23.29 -27.24
C ARG A 126 -45.81 22.23 -26.11
N ARG A 127 -45.82 22.56 -24.80
CA ARG A 127 -45.67 23.85 -24.11
C ARG A 127 -45.28 23.64 -22.61
N ARG A 128 -44.12 24.19 -22.20
CA ARG A 128 -43.90 25.15 -21.08
C ARG A 128 -44.93 25.18 -19.92
N GLU A 129 -44.59 25.35 -18.63
CA GLU A 129 -43.33 25.79 -17.94
C GLU A 129 -43.00 24.83 -16.74
N ARG A 130 -42.39 25.12 -15.56
CA ARG A 130 -41.90 26.34 -14.86
C ARG A 130 -40.77 26.03 -13.84
N ARG A 131 -40.39 27.05 -13.06
CA ARG A 131 -39.46 27.14 -11.90
C ARG A 131 -39.92 26.22 -10.74
N GLY A 132 -39.10 25.81 -9.76
CA GLY A 132 -37.84 26.37 -9.22
C GLY A 132 -38.08 27.01 -7.83
N LEU A 133 -37.08 27.02 -6.93
CA LEU A 133 -37.17 27.16 -5.44
C LEU A 133 -37.48 25.80 -4.75
N ASP A 134 -36.97 25.43 -3.56
CA ASP A 134 -36.06 26.09 -2.60
C ASP A 134 -35.22 25.05 -1.79
N ALA A 135 -34.28 25.51 -0.95
CA ALA A 135 -33.42 24.65 -0.12
C ALA A 135 -33.52 24.91 1.40
N ALA A 136 -33.87 23.87 2.17
CA ALA A 136 -33.69 23.74 3.64
C ALA A 136 -33.68 22.23 3.97
N CYS A 137 -32.67 21.65 4.65
CA CYS A 137 -32.31 21.80 6.08
C CYS A 137 -33.41 21.24 7.01
N LEU A 138 -33.20 20.23 7.86
CA LEU A 138 -32.05 19.32 8.13
C LEU A 138 -32.60 17.84 8.19
N ASN A 139 -32.01 16.76 8.74
CA ASN A 139 -30.86 16.52 9.61
C ASN A 139 -30.46 15.01 9.58
N GLY A 140 -29.40 14.60 10.30
CA GLY A 140 -29.54 13.40 11.15
C GLY A 140 -28.66 12.16 10.92
N SER A 141 -27.46 12.22 10.33
CA SER A 141 -26.47 11.11 10.47
C SER A 141 -25.01 11.45 10.07
N ASP A 142 -24.49 12.60 10.50
CA ASP A 142 -23.14 13.08 10.18
C ASP A 142 -22.01 12.34 10.92
N SER A 143 -21.86 11.03 10.65
CA SER A 143 -20.72 10.23 11.06
C SER A 143 -20.27 9.18 10.04
N ALA A 144 -21.14 8.77 9.10
CA ALA A 144 -20.78 7.79 8.07
C ALA A 144 -20.13 8.43 6.82
N CYS A 145 -20.52 9.66 6.46
CA CYS A 145 -20.20 10.26 5.16
C CYS A 145 -18.87 11.06 5.12
N ALA A 146 -18.09 11.08 6.21
CA ALA A 146 -16.76 11.72 6.25
C ALA A 146 -15.63 10.84 5.66
N LEU A 147 -15.93 9.58 5.30
CA LEU A 147 -14.94 8.56 4.92
C LEU A 147 -14.66 8.47 3.42
N MET A 148 -15.36 9.22 2.56
CA MET A 148 -14.98 9.43 1.15
C MET A 148 -14.25 10.76 0.94
N ARG A 149 -13.17 10.95 1.71
CA ARG A 149 -12.02 11.68 1.17
C ARG A 149 -11.50 10.90 -0.04
N GLU A 150 -11.09 11.58 -1.10
CA GLU A 150 -10.14 11.00 -2.04
C GLU A 150 -8.84 10.74 -1.27
N GLN A 151 -8.62 9.50 -0.83
CA GLN A 151 -7.45 9.17 -0.04
C GLN A 151 -6.20 9.30 -0.93
N LYS A 152 -5.41 10.36 -0.71
CA LYS A 152 -4.07 10.49 -1.31
C LYS A 152 -3.33 9.18 -0.99
N PRO A 153 -2.76 8.48 -1.98
CA PRO A 153 -2.04 7.24 -1.73
C PRO A 153 -0.96 7.50 -0.69
N ASP A 154 -0.90 6.59 0.28
CA ASP A 154 0.02 6.60 1.40
C ASP A 154 1.01 5.42 1.27
N VAL A 155 2.00 5.39 2.17
CA VAL A 155 3.10 4.43 2.07
C VAL A 155 2.73 3.01 2.53
N SER A 156 1.62 2.81 3.24
CA SER A 156 1.22 1.47 3.73
C SER A 156 0.89 0.48 2.60
N ARG A 157 0.44 1.00 1.45
CA ARG A 157 0.12 0.26 0.22
C ARG A 157 1.36 -0.34 -0.47
N LEU A 158 2.57 0.15 -0.15
CA LEU A 158 3.82 -0.38 -0.71
C LEU A 158 4.28 -1.64 0.05
N ASP A 159 4.64 -2.69 -0.69
CA ASP A 159 5.29 -3.88 -0.14
C ASP A 159 6.80 -3.64 -0.10
N LEU A 160 7.27 -3.03 0.99
CA LEU A 160 8.69 -2.81 1.23
C LEU A 160 9.25 -3.94 2.10
N ARG A 161 10.24 -4.66 1.59
CA ARG A 161 10.89 -5.76 2.31
C ARG A 161 12.40 -5.65 2.28
N VAL A 162 13.04 -6.20 3.29
CA VAL A 162 14.48 -6.50 3.26
C VAL A 162 14.72 -7.70 2.34
N GLY A 163 15.72 -7.61 1.49
CA GLY A 163 16.20 -8.73 0.68
C GLY A 163 17.72 -8.86 0.72
N ARG A 164 18.20 -10.07 0.49
CA ARG A 164 19.62 -10.36 0.33
C ARG A 164 19.96 -10.57 -1.13
N ILE A 165 20.98 -9.88 -1.61
CA ILE A 165 21.52 -10.11 -2.96
C ILE A 165 22.38 -11.38 -2.91
N LEU A 166 22.08 -12.36 -3.78
CA LEU A 166 22.76 -13.65 -3.87
C LEU A 166 23.84 -13.66 -4.96
N ASP A 167 23.50 -13.15 -6.15
CA ASP A 167 24.38 -13.00 -7.31
C ASP A 167 24.21 -11.61 -7.93
N VAL A 168 25.28 -11.10 -8.56
CA VAL A 168 25.28 -9.84 -9.32
C VAL A 168 26.12 -9.99 -10.58
N ARG A 169 25.46 -9.91 -11.74
CA ARG A 169 26.10 -9.97 -13.06
C ARG A 169 25.80 -8.71 -13.87
N LYS A 170 26.75 -8.28 -14.71
CA LYS A 170 26.54 -7.15 -15.63
C LYS A 170 25.50 -7.50 -16.69
N HIS A 171 24.67 -6.53 -17.08
CA HIS A 171 23.65 -6.76 -18.11
C HIS A 171 24.30 -6.87 -19.50
N PRO A 172 24.01 -7.90 -20.31
CA PRO A 172 24.67 -8.10 -21.60
C PRO A 172 24.50 -6.88 -22.53
N ASP A 173 23.27 -6.39 -22.66
CA ASP A 173 22.96 -5.22 -23.49
C ASP A 173 23.17 -3.86 -22.80
N SER A 174 23.86 -3.77 -21.65
CA SER A 174 24.05 -2.49 -20.92
C SER A 174 25.13 -2.49 -19.85
N GLU A 175 26.20 -1.73 -20.09
CA GLU A 175 27.27 -1.51 -19.10
C GLU A 175 26.76 -0.88 -17.79
N SER A 176 25.82 0.07 -17.88
CA SER A 176 25.27 0.80 -16.74
C SER A 176 24.21 0.05 -15.90
N LEU A 177 23.97 -1.24 -16.17
CA LEU A 177 22.97 -2.04 -15.45
C LEU A 177 23.59 -3.32 -14.86
N HIS A 178 23.19 -3.62 -13.63
CA HIS A 178 23.41 -4.91 -13.00
C HIS A 178 22.10 -5.72 -12.96
N ILE A 179 22.21 -7.02 -13.22
CA ILE A 179 21.17 -8.01 -12.98
C ILE A 179 21.53 -8.71 -11.66
N GLN A 180 20.58 -8.73 -10.73
CA GLN A 180 20.73 -9.23 -9.38
C GLN A 180 19.75 -10.37 -9.15
N GLU A 181 20.18 -11.43 -8.47
CA GLU A 181 19.26 -12.46 -7.94
C GLU A 181 19.11 -12.26 -6.44
N VAL A 182 17.86 -12.16 -5.97
CA VAL A 182 17.54 -11.59 -4.66
C VAL A 182 16.62 -12.50 -3.86
N GLU A 183 17.06 -12.88 -2.67
CA GLU A 183 16.27 -13.57 -1.65
C GLU A 183 15.37 -12.57 -0.92
N LEU A 184 14.06 -12.80 -0.90
CA LEU A 184 13.04 -11.89 -0.31
C LEU A 184 12.13 -12.58 0.73
N GLY A 185 12.63 -13.66 1.35
CA GLY A 185 11.81 -14.53 2.21
C GLY A 185 10.72 -15.30 1.44
N GLU A 186 10.88 -15.43 0.11
CA GLU A 186 9.97 -16.13 -0.80
C GLU A 186 10.61 -17.46 -1.25
N PRO A 187 9.82 -18.49 -1.63
CA PRO A 187 10.35 -19.83 -1.93
C PRO A 187 11.24 -19.91 -3.18
N ALA A 188 11.38 -18.82 -3.93
CA ALA A 188 12.34 -18.68 -5.02
C ALA A 188 12.91 -17.24 -5.01
N PRO A 189 14.20 -17.03 -5.37
CA PRO A 189 14.76 -15.71 -5.51
C PRO A 189 14.15 -14.96 -6.71
N ARG A 190 14.08 -13.64 -6.62
CA ARG A 190 13.60 -12.76 -7.71
C ARG A 190 14.75 -12.17 -8.50
N THR A 191 14.57 -12.05 -9.81
CA THR A 191 15.46 -11.24 -10.66
C THR A 191 15.13 -9.76 -10.51
N VAL A 192 16.14 -8.94 -10.24
CA VAL A 192 16.05 -7.48 -10.15
C VAL A 192 17.09 -6.84 -11.07
N VAL A 193 16.74 -5.75 -11.75
CA VAL A 193 17.67 -4.98 -12.59
C VAL A 193 17.85 -3.59 -11.99
N SER A 194 19.09 -3.19 -11.71
CA SER A 194 19.42 -1.92 -11.04
C SER A 194 20.54 -1.14 -11.75
N GLY A 195 20.49 0.19 -11.69
CA GLY A 195 21.42 1.10 -12.37
C GLY A 195 22.60 1.53 -11.49
N LEU A 196 23.27 0.58 -10.84
CA LEU A 196 24.29 0.87 -9.81
C LEU A 196 25.75 0.78 -10.27
N THR A 197 26.04 0.36 -11.52
CA THR A 197 27.42 0.07 -11.98
C THR A 197 28.42 1.22 -11.74
N ASN A 198 27.96 2.47 -11.85
CA ASN A 198 28.80 3.66 -11.71
C ASN A 198 29.02 4.10 -10.25
N HIS A 199 28.36 3.45 -9.28
CA HIS A 199 28.37 3.85 -7.87
C HIS A 199 28.79 2.73 -6.91
N MET A 200 28.51 1.47 -7.23
CA MET A 200 28.98 0.31 -6.47
C MET A 200 29.45 -0.83 -7.41
N PRO A 201 30.63 -1.40 -7.17
CA PRO A 201 31.09 -2.59 -7.88
C PRO A 201 30.27 -3.82 -7.43
N PRO A 202 30.04 -4.81 -8.30
CA PRO A 202 29.15 -5.93 -8.00
C PRO A 202 29.59 -6.76 -6.79
N GLU A 203 30.90 -6.83 -6.53
CA GLU A 203 31.49 -7.54 -5.39
C GLU A 203 31.12 -6.94 -4.03
N GLN A 204 30.75 -5.65 -3.98
CA GLN A 204 30.21 -4.98 -2.77
C GLN A 204 28.69 -5.12 -2.62
N LEU A 205 28.00 -5.63 -3.65
CA LEU A 205 26.55 -5.83 -3.63
C LEU A 205 26.20 -7.29 -3.27
N VAL A 206 27.01 -8.27 -3.68
CA VAL A 206 26.82 -9.69 -3.34
C VAL A 206 26.83 -9.89 -1.81
N GLY A 207 25.85 -10.62 -1.30
CA GLY A 207 25.70 -10.97 0.10
C GLY A 207 25.05 -9.89 0.98
N CYS A 208 24.97 -8.63 0.52
CA CYS A 208 24.40 -7.53 1.29
C CYS A 208 22.87 -7.63 1.46
N LEU A 209 22.40 -7.16 2.62
CA LEU A 209 21.00 -6.91 2.90
C LEU A 209 20.65 -5.48 2.50
N VAL A 210 19.59 -5.29 1.72
CA VAL A 210 19.11 -3.98 1.22
C VAL A 210 17.59 -3.97 1.13
N VAL A 211 16.96 -2.79 0.99
CA VAL A 211 15.48 -2.66 0.92
C VAL A 211 14.99 -2.70 -0.53
N PHE A 212 13.97 -3.52 -0.79
CA PHE A 212 13.28 -3.63 -2.08
C PHE A 212 11.80 -3.29 -1.97
N LEU A 213 11.26 -2.74 -3.07
CA LEU A 213 9.83 -2.60 -3.34
C LEU A 213 9.36 -3.80 -4.18
N CYS A 214 8.54 -4.65 -3.58
CA CYS A 214 8.23 -6.00 -4.05
C CYS A 214 6.87 -6.13 -4.76
N ASN A 215 5.96 -5.16 -4.63
CA ASN A 215 4.63 -5.20 -5.27
C ASN A 215 4.51 -4.30 -6.51
N VAL A 216 5.61 -3.82 -7.09
CA VAL A 216 5.58 -3.25 -8.44
C VAL A 216 5.29 -4.34 -9.47
N ARG A 217 4.42 -4.04 -10.43
CA ARG A 217 4.22 -4.89 -11.61
C ARG A 217 5.56 -5.12 -12.33
N PRO A 218 5.96 -6.36 -12.65
CA PRO A 218 7.25 -6.63 -13.30
C PRO A 218 7.43 -5.91 -14.64
N VAL A 219 8.64 -5.42 -14.90
CA VAL A 219 8.99 -4.62 -16.08
C VAL A 219 10.18 -5.24 -16.81
N LYS A 220 10.11 -5.33 -18.14
CA LYS A 220 11.27 -5.71 -18.96
C LYS A 220 12.19 -4.50 -19.17
N VAL A 221 13.40 -4.59 -18.63
CA VAL A 221 14.50 -3.64 -18.82
C VAL A 221 15.48 -4.30 -19.79
N ARG A 222 15.60 -3.75 -21.01
CA ARG A 222 16.47 -4.29 -22.09
C ARG A 222 16.37 -5.83 -22.26
N GLY A 223 15.14 -6.35 -22.25
CA GLY A 223 14.86 -7.79 -22.40
C GLY A 223 14.69 -8.56 -21.09
N VAL A 224 15.48 -8.23 -20.06
CA VAL A 224 15.44 -8.90 -18.74
C VAL A 224 14.28 -8.40 -17.89
N GLN A 225 13.52 -9.30 -17.27
CA GLN A 225 12.35 -8.95 -16.46
C GLN A 225 12.73 -8.69 -14.99
N SER A 226 12.71 -7.43 -14.57
CA SER A 226 12.85 -7.04 -13.16
C SER A 226 11.52 -7.26 -12.44
N GLN A 227 11.55 -7.98 -11.31
CA GLN A 227 10.38 -8.40 -10.53
C GLN A 227 10.23 -7.64 -9.19
N ALA A 228 11.12 -6.69 -8.94
CA ALA A 228 11.09 -5.74 -7.83
C ALA A 228 11.87 -4.47 -8.24
N ARG A 229 11.90 -3.47 -7.36
CA ARG A 229 12.80 -2.30 -7.46
C ARG A 229 13.67 -2.23 -6.21
N LEU A 230 14.99 -2.14 -6.37
CA LEU A 230 15.93 -1.84 -5.28
C LEU A 230 15.78 -0.36 -4.89
N LEU A 231 15.59 -0.07 -3.60
CA LEU A 231 15.52 1.30 -3.11
C LEU A 231 16.92 1.86 -2.80
N CYS A 232 17.24 3.00 -3.41
CA CYS A 232 18.50 3.71 -3.18
C CYS A 232 18.26 5.13 -2.68
N ALA A 233 19.15 5.62 -1.83
CA ALA A 233 19.27 7.05 -1.55
C ALA A 233 20.16 7.72 -2.60
N VAL A 234 19.78 8.91 -3.05
CA VAL A 234 20.41 9.66 -4.14
C VAL A 234 20.64 11.11 -3.70
N ASN A 235 21.85 11.61 -3.87
CA ASN A 235 22.16 13.04 -3.82
C ASN A 235 22.80 13.49 -5.16
N GLN A 236 23.46 14.65 -5.18
CA GLN A 236 24.10 15.20 -6.38
C GLN A 236 25.38 14.45 -6.79
N GLU A 237 25.95 13.61 -5.92
CA GLU A 237 27.28 13.00 -6.05
C GLU A 237 27.23 11.47 -6.19
N ARG A 238 26.31 10.80 -5.48
CA ARG A 238 26.27 9.34 -5.33
C ARG A 238 24.84 8.79 -5.22
N THR A 239 24.69 7.54 -5.63
CA THR A 239 23.52 6.69 -5.40
C THR A 239 23.96 5.47 -4.59
N GLU A 240 23.27 5.13 -3.51
CA GLU A 240 23.60 3.96 -2.67
C GLU A 240 22.37 3.22 -2.15
N PRO A 241 22.40 1.88 -2.01
CA PRO A 241 21.27 1.12 -1.47
C PRO A 241 20.90 1.51 -0.04
N LEU A 242 19.60 1.48 0.27
CA LEU A 242 19.13 1.58 1.65
C LEU A 242 19.50 0.31 2.43
N THR A 243 20.33 0.47 3.45
CA THR A 243 20.80 -0.60 4.33
C THR A 243 19.83 -0.77 5.51
N PRO A 244 19.30 -1.97 5.78
CA PRO A 244 18.43 -2.25 6.92
C PRO A 244 19.25 -2.38 8.22
N PRO A 245 18.60 -2.41 9.40
CA PRO A 245 19.30 -2.69 10.65
C PRO A 245 19.96 -4.08 10.64
N THR A 246 21.09 -4.24 11.35
CA THR A 246 21.91 -5.47 11.35
C THR A 246 21.18 -6.74 11.81
N ALA A 247 20.08 -6.59 12.57
CA ALA A 247 19.22 -7.71 12.99
C ALA A 247 18.18 -8.14 11.92
N ALA A 248 18.18 -7.51 10.74
CA ALA A 248 17.26 -7.82 9.66
C ALA A 248 17.59 -9.13 8.93
N GLN A 249 16.57 -9.72 8.32
CA GLN A 249 16.60 -10.98 7.58
C GLN A 249 15.79 -10.84 6.27
N PRO A 250 16.09 -11.65 5.24
CA PRO A 250 15.31 -11.67 4.00
C PRO A 250 13.82 -11.89 4.26
N GLY A 251 12.97 -11.02 3.70
CA GLY A 251 11.52 -11.05 3.88
C GLY A 251 10.98 -10.20 5.03
N ASP A 252 11.82 -9.63 5.89
CA ASP A 252 11.37 -8.66 6.90
C ASP A 252 10.64 -7.48 6.24
N ARG A 253 9.37 -7.23 6.61
CA ARG A 253 8.61 -6.08 6.11
C ARG A 253 9.06 -4.79 6.80
N VAL A 254 9.39 -3.78 6.00
CA VAL A 254 9.57 -2.40 6.47
C VAL A 254 8.20 -1.76 6.67
N THR A 255 7.98 -1.14 7.83
CA THR A 255 6.72 -0.51 8.20
C THR A 255 6.95 0.90 8.77
N PHE A 256 5.86 1.65 8.96
CA PHE A 256 5.88 3.06 9.32
C PHE A 256 4.87 3.28 10.45
N GLN A 257 5.31 3.86 11.58
CA GLN A 257 4.50 3.93 12.80
C GLN A 257 3.15 4.64 12.61
N ASN A 258 3.11 5.68 11.77
CA ASN A 258 1.91 6.48 11.52
C ASN A 258 1.11 6.06 10.27
N TYR A 259 1.48 4.97 9.59
CA TYR A 259 0.79 4.46 8.39
C TYR A 259 0.46 2.96 8.52
N PRO A 260 -0.52 2.60 9.37
CA PRO A 260 -0.97 1.22 9.52
C PRO A 260 -1.75 0.75 8.27
N GLY A 261 -1.31 -0.33 7.66
CA GLY A 261 -2.00 -0.97 6.53
C GLY A 261 -1.27 -2.19 5.98
N GLU A 262 -2.00 -3.00 5.21
CA GLU A 262 -1.45 -4.13 4.45
C GLU A 262 -1.08 -3.67 3.03
N PRO A 263 -0.01 -4.22 2.43
CA PRO A 263 0.44 -3.79 1.12
C PRO A 263 -0.43 -4.42 0.01
N GLU A 264 -0.55 -3.75 -1.12
CA GLU A 264 -1.31 -4.30 -2.26
C GLU A 264 -0.56 -5.47 -2.91
N LYS A 265 -1.28 -6.48 -3.40
CA LYS A 265 -0.65 -7.65 -4.05
C LYS A 265 0.12 -7.28 -5.32
N GLU A 266 -0.37 -6.32 -6.10
CA GLU A 266 0.34 -5.67 -7.21
C GLU A 266 -0.17 -4.22 -7.34
N LEU A 267 0.74 -3.25 -7.41
CA LEU A 267 0.44 -1.83 -7.58
C LEU A 267 -0.05 -1.55 -9.00
N ASN A 268 -1.26 -0.99 -9.12
CA ASN A 268 -1.85 -0.64 -10.42
C ASN A 268 -1.07 0.51 -11.10
N PRO A 269 -0.41 0.28 -12.27
CA PRO A 269 0.41 1.31 -12.92
C PRO A 269 -0.37 2.56 -13.36
N LYS A 270 -1.70 2.45 -13.54
CA LYS A 270 -2.55 3.62 -13.88
C LYS A 270 -2.69 4.61 -12.73
N GLN A 271 -2.54 4.16 -11.47
CA GLN A 271 -2.70 5.01 -10.29
C GLN A 271 -1.42 5.78 -9.93
N ARG A 272 -0.27 5.40 -10.51
CA ARG A 272 1.06 6.00 -10.28
C ARG A 272 1.39 6.19 -8.80
N ILE A 273 1.16 5.14 -8.01
CA ILE A 273 1.25 5.17 -6.54
C ILE A 273 2.68 5.50 -6.11
N TRP A 274 3.66 4.81 -6.68
CA TRP A 274 5.07 5.07 -6.42
C TRP A 274 5.45 6.51 -6.75
N GLU A 275 5.12 6.99 -7.94
CA GLU A 275 5.52 8.32 -8.44
C GLU A 275 4.83 9.46 -7.65
N ARG A 276 3.69 9.19 -7.01
CA ARG A 276 2.99 10.12 -6.11
C ARG A 276 3.50 10.09 -4.66
N LEU A 277 4.26 9.05 -4.29
CA LEU A 277 4.87 8.87 -2.98
C LEU A 277 6.35 9.27 -2.97
N GLN A 278 7.05 9.09 -4.09
CA GLN A 278 8.49 9.33 -4.22
C GLN A 278 8.96 10.73 -3.78
N PRO A 279 8.25 11.84 -4.07
CA PRO A 279 8.65 13.17 -3.58
C PRO A 279 8.47 13.35 -2.06
N ASP A 280 7.70 12.49 -1.41
CA ASP A 280 7.53 12.45 0.05
C ASP A 280 8.56 11.50 0.73
N LEU A 281 9.48 10.88 -0.02
CA LEU A 281 10.50 9.92 0.46
C LEU A 281 11.93 10.48 0.40
N CYS A 282 12.56 10.66 1.55
CA CYS A 282 13.92 11.21 1.67
C CYS A 282 14.69 10.65 2.88
N THR A 283 16.01 10.75 2.86
CA THR A 283 16.84 10.50 4.05
C THR A 283 16.94 11.73 4.94
N ASP A 284 17.04 11.55 6.26
CA ASP A 284 17.25 12.64 7.21
C ASP A 284 18.73 13.08 7.30
N ALA A 285 19.02 14.04 8.18
CA ALA A 285 20.38 14.53 8.44
C ALA A 285 21.33 13.48 9.08
N LYS A 286 20.83 12.29 9.43
CA LYS A 286 21.56 11.13 9.97
C LYS A 286 21.56 9.94 8.99
N GLY A 287 21.11 10.15 7.75
CA GLY A 287 20.98 9.11 6.72
C GLY A 287 19.80 8.15 6.92
N VAL A 288 18.94 8.34 7.92
CA VAL A 288 17.77 7.48 8.15
C VAL A 288 16.76 7.68 7.04
N ALA A 289 16.29 6.61 6.41
CA ALA A 289 15.25 6.71 5.38
C ALA A 289 13.90 7.07 6.03
N THR A 290 13.17 8.04 5.46
CA THR A 290 11.87 8.50 5.98
C THR A 290 10.83 8.70 4.87
N TYR A 291 9.55 8.63 5.27
CA TYR A 291 8.40 9.10 4.51
C TYR A 291 7.72 10.22 5.32
N LYS A 292 7.73 11.46 4.81
CA LYS A 292 7.27 12.66 5.56
C LYS A 292 7.86 12.77 6.99
N GLY A 293 9.12 12.41 7.16
CA GLY A 293 9.79 12.38 8.48
C GLY A 293 9.45 11.17 9.38
N VAL A 294 8.56 10.27 8.96
CA VAL A 294 8.34 8.98 9.63
C VAL A 294 9.37 7.97 9.12
N ALA A 295 10.22 7.45 10.01
CA ALA A 295 11.31 6.56 9.62
C ALA A 295 10.85 5.20 9.09
N PHE A 296 11.66 4.61 8.20
CA PHE A 296 11.55 3.24 7.73
C PHE A 296 11.95 2.29 8.87
N GLU A 297 10.99 1.59 9.48
CA GLU A 297 11.24 0.67 10.62
C GLU A 297 11.04 -0.80 10.23
N VAL A 298 12.07 -1.63 10.46
CA VAL A 298 11.91 -3.08 10.58
C VAL A 298 11.53 -3.39 12.03
N ARG A 299 10.31 -3.87 12.24
CA ARG A 299 9.66 -4.00 13.56
C ARG A 299 10.55 -4.76 14.55
N GLY A 300 10.87 -4.12 15.68
CA GLY A 300 11.68 -4.70 16.75
C GLY A 300 13.15 -4.95 16.40
N LYS A 301 13.60 -4.58 15.19
CA LYS A 301 14.97 -4.79 14.69
C LYS A 301 15.71 -3.47 14.43
N GLY A 302 15.02 -2.39 14.08
CA GLY A 302 15.58 -1.03 13.98
C GLY A 302 15.17 -0.26 12.72
N LEU A 303 15.93 0.78 12.38
CA LEU A 303 15.64 1.71 11.28
C LEU A 303 16.56 1.51 10.08
N CYS A 304 16.01 1.60 8.87
CA CYS A 304 16.79 1.56 7.62
C CYS A 304 17.50 2.90 7.36
N ARG A 305 18.72 2.85 6.83
CA ARG A 305 19.58 4.03 6.60
C ARG A 305 20.36 3.92 5.29
N ALA A 306 20.66 5.06 4.68
CA ALA A 306 21.74 5.18 3.71
C ALA A 306 23.08 5.27 4.47
N PRO A 307 24.15 4.55 4.06
CA PRO A 307 25.47 4.62 4.71
C PRO A 307 26.08 6.02 4.86
N SER A 308 25.78 6.93 3.94
CA SER A 308 26.40 8.26 3.85
C SER A 308 25.56 9.35 3.17
N VAL A 309 24.48 9.01 2.45
CA VAL A 309 23.57 9.99 1.84
C VAL A 309 22.57 10.51 2.88
N SER A 310 22.92 11.62 3.54
CA SER A 310 21.99 12.44 4.34
C SER A 310 21.24 13.46 3.46
N ASN A 311 19.97 13.74 3.78
CA ASN A 311 19.13 14.73 3.08
C ASN A 311 18.98 14.45 1.55
N GLY A 312 19.03 13.18 1.14
CA GLY A 312 18.88 12.74 -0.25
C GLY A 312 17.46 12.28 -0.59
N GLU A 313 17.16 12.21 -1.89
CA GLU A 313 15.92 11.63 -2.43
C GLU A 313 16.00 10.10 -2.42
N ILE A 314 14.89 9.39 -2.23
CA ILE A 314 14.84 7.93 -2.35
C ILE A 314 14.24 7.55 -3.72
N LYS A 315 14.86 6.58 -4.42
CA LYS A 315 14.50 6.17 -5.79
C LYS A 315 14.46 4.65 -5.95
#